data_AF-A0A3B3ZYF6-F1
#
_entry.id   AF-A0A3B3ZYF6-F1
#
_cell.length_a   1.000
_cell.length_b   1.000
_cell.length_c   1.000
_cell.angle_alpha   90.00
_cell.angle_beta   90.00
_cell.angle_gamma   90.00
#
_symmetry.space_group_name_H-M   'P 1'
#
loop_
_entity.id
_entity.type
_entity.pdbx_description
1 polymer ?
#
loop_
_entity_poly.entity_id
_entity_poly.type
_entity_poly.pdbx_seq_one_letter_code
_entity_poly.pdbx_strand_id
1 'polypeptide(L)'
;LEEKKRNPNTEYRVQVQSKKQVQEQIDRYKELLKTVLDGQTELAADTKRELLGELLANFEAGVQENVLVNEEVDLESQLDDVIVETSSKRRTYPRKILPHVVHALKAERKIMCLYENTIQPQDVFKDPEQESIMNMLSAEAPVLSKQANQVIKSIQTLHKQAEGLCQILNSKPSAASLEIHRDIFGNCDESDALKTSFTIKMINRYI
;
A
#
# COMPACT_ATOMS: atom_id res chain seq x y z
N LEU A 1 24.68 -39.80 84.99
CA LEU A 1 23.62 -39.00 84.35
C LEU A 1 24.24 -37.67 83.94
N GLU A 2 24.56 -37.50 82.66
CA GLU A 2 24.90 -36.19 82.10
C GLU A 2 23.76 -35.76 81.18
N GLU A 3 22.98 -34.79 81.62
CA GLU A 3 22.06 -34.03 80.77
C GLU A 3 22.86 -33.24 79.75
N LYS A 4 22.95 -33.79 78.54
CA LYS A 4 23.50 -33.10 77.38
C LYS A 4 22.56 -31.96 77.00
N LYS A 5 22.96 -30.71 77.30
CA LYS A 5 22.26 -29.47 76.91
C LYS A 5 21.85 -29.54 75.44
N ARG A 6 20.54 -29.58 75.20
CA ARG A 6 19.91 -29.68 73.89
C ARG A 6 20.03 -28.32 73.18
N ASN A 7 20.78 -28.24 72.09
CA ASN A 7 20.82 -27.06 71.22
C ASN A 7 19.44 -26.90 70.55
N PRO A 8 18.76 -25.74 70.67
CA PRO A 8 17.39 -25.57 70.18
C PRO A 8 17.26 -25.48 68.65
N ASN A 9 18.36 -25.54 67.90
CA ASN A 9 18.40 -25.22 66.46
C ASN A 9 18.99 -26.34 65.59
N THR A 10 18.94 -27.58 66.07
CA THR A 10 19.38 -28.75 65.30
C THR A 10 18.14 -29.41 64.70
N GLU A 11 18.08 -29.49 63.38
CA GLU A 11 17.03 -30.21 62.66
C GLU A 11 17.30 -31.72 62.77
N TYR A 12 16.39 -32.43 63.42
CA TYR A 12 16.52 -33.88 63.67
C TYR A 12 15.66 -34.71 62.71
N ARG A 13 14.83 -34.08 61.89
CA ARG A 13 13.99 -34.76 60.90
C ARG A 13 14.83 -35.33 59.78
N VAL A 14 14.43 -36.50 59.29
CA VAL A 14 15.10 -37.16 58.17
C VAL A 14 14.87 -36.34 56.91
N GLN A 15 15.96 -35.89 56.28
CA GLN A 15 15.87 -35.16 55.03
C GLN A 15 15.66 -36.13 53.87
N VAL A 16 14.63 -35.87 53.07
CA VAL A 16 14.29 -36.70 51.91
C VAL A 16 14.11 -35.81 50.69
N GLN A 17 14.60 -36.27 49.54
CA GLN A 17 14.60 -35.52 48.28
C GLN A 17 13.25 -35.61 47.54
N SER A 18 12.44 -36.63 47.83
CA SER A 18 11.19 -36.89 47.11
C SER A 18 10.05 -37.21 48.06
N LYS A 19 9.04 -36.33 48.11
CA LYS A 19 7.77 -36.57 48.82
C LYS A 19 7.07 -37.83 48.32
N LYS A 20 7.15 -38.09 47.01
CA LYS A 20 6.51 -39.25 46.38
C LYS A 20 7.08 -40.56 46.91
N GLN A 21 8.41 -40.67 47.02
CA GLN A 21 9.05 -41.87 47.55
C GLN A 21 8.70 -42.12 49.02
N VAL A 22 8.59 -41.06 49.83
CA VAL A 22 8.14 -41.18 51.23
C VAL A 22 6.73 -41.74 51.30
N GLN A 23 5.80 -41.21 50.48
CA GLN A 23 4.43 -41.70 50.45
C GLN A 23 4.35 -43.16 50.00
N GLU A 24 5.09 -43.55 48.97
CA GLU A 24 5.14 -44.94 48.49
C GLU A 24 5.64 -45.92 49.57
N GLN A 25 6.60 -45.51 50.40
CA GLN A 25 7.06 -46.32 51.53
C GLN A 25 6.00 -46.39 52.63
N ILE A 26 5.38 -45.27 52.99
CA ILE A 26 4.28 -45.23 53.98
C ILE A 26 3.17 -46.18 53.55
N ASP A 27 2.76 -46.15 52.29
CA ASP A 27 1.69 -47.01 51.77
C ASP A 27 2.07 -48.50 51.83
N ARG A 28 3.32 -48.86 51.49
CA ARG A 28 3.81 -50.26 51.63
C ARG A 28 3.77 -50.74 53.08
N TYR A 29 4.24 -49.92 54.03
CA TYR A 29 4.21 -50.30 55.44
C TYR A 29 2.79 -50.32 56.01
N LYS A 30 1.89 -49.44 55.53
CA LYS A 30 0.47 -49.51 55.87
C LYS A 30 -0.16 -50.82 55.43
N GLU A 31 0.15 -51.34 54.23
CA GLU A 31 -0.33 -52.66 53.79
C GLU A 31 0.14 -53.79 54.73
N LEU A 32 1.38 -53.72 55.23
CA LEU A 32 1.88 -54.68 56.23
C LEU A 32 1.18 -54.52 57.58
N LEU A 33 0.89 -53.28 57.99
CA LEU A 33 0.22 -53.00 59.26
C LEU A 33 -1.26 -53.43 59.27
N LYS A 34 -1.91 -53.55 58.11
CA LYS A 34 -3.29 -54.05 57.99
C LYS A 34 -3.44 -55.48 58.52
N THR A 35 -2.41 -56.32 58.44
CA THR A 35 -2.49 -57.71 58.88
C THR A 35 -2.16 -57.91 60.37
N VAL A 36 -1.77 -56.86 61.10
CA VAL A 36 -1.26 -56.96 62.48
C VAL A 36 -2.34 -57.46 63.46
N LEU A 37 -3.60 -57.12 63.22
CA LEU A 37 -4.72 -57.52 64.09
C LEU A 37 -5.41 -58.80 63.62
N ASP A 38 -4.89 -59.51 62.61
CA ASP A 38 -5.51 -60.74 62.08
C ASP A 38 -5.40 -61.94 63.01
N GLY A 39 -4.41 -61.98 63.90
CA GLY A 39 -4.27 -62.99 64.94
C GLY A 39 -5.15 -62.78 66.18
N GLN A 40 -5.89 -61.67 66.27
CA GLN A 40 -6.68 -61.30 67.46
C GLN A 40 -8.15 -61.70 67.29
N THR A 41 -8.50 -62.92 67.70
CA THR A 41 -9.86 -63.49 67.57
C THR A 41 -10.83 -63.07 68.68
N GLU A 42 -10.33 -62.47 69.76
CA GLU A 42 -11.13 -62.10 70.93
C GLU A 42 -11.78 -60.71 70.83
N LEU A 43 -11.42 -59.93 69.80
CA LEU A 43 -11.91 -58.56 69.61
C LEU A 43 -13.10 -58.51 68.65
N ALA A 44 -14.11 -57.69 68.99
CA ALA A 44 -15.22 -57.41 68.09
C ALA A 44 -14.72 -56.75 66.79
N ALA A 45 -15.34 -57.13 65.66
CA ALA A 45 -14.90 -56.70 64.33
C ALA A 45 -14.90 -55.17 64.16
N ASP A 46 -15.84 -54.47 64.80
CA ASP A 46 -15.95 -53.01 64.73
C ASP A 46 -14.83 -52.31 65.51
N THR A 47 -14.51 -52.80 66.70
CA THR A 47 -13.38 -52.31 67.52
C THR A 47 -12.04 -52.57 66.82
N LYS A 48 -11.89 -53.72 66.17
CA LYS A 48 -10.69 -54.04 65.38
C LYS A 48 -10.51 -53.05 64.21
N ARG A 49 -11.60 -52.65 63.55
CA ARG A 49 -11.56 -51.69 62.43
C ARG A 49 -11.16 -50.29 62.91
N GLU A 50 -11.71 -49.85 64.03
CA GLU A 50 -11.41 -48.54 64.62
C GLU A 50 -9.94 -48.44 65.06
N LEU A 51 -9.47 -49.43 65.83
CA LEU A 51 -8.06 -49.51 66.26
C LEU A 51 -7.08 -49.59 65.09
N LEU A 52 -7.44 -50.30 64.01
CA LEU A 52 -6.60 -50.37 62.82
C LEU A 52 -6.54 -49.01 62.11
N GLY A 53 -7.67 -48.30 62.01
CA GLY A 53 -7.72 -46.96 61.43
C GLY A 53 -6.85 -45.97 62.20
N GLU A 54 -6.96 -45.97 63.54
CA GLU A 54 -6.12 -45.14 64.41
C GLU A 54 -4.64 -45.48 64.31
N LEU A 55 -4.29 -46.78 64.29
CA LEU A 55 -2.90 -47.22 64.16
C LEU A 55 -2.27 -46.72 62.85
N LEU A 56 -2.98 -46.86 61.73
CA LEU A 56 -2.49 -46.42 60.42
C LEU A 56 -2.36 -44.90 60.33
N ALA A 57 -3.30 -44.16 60.91
CA ALA A 57 -3.27 -42.70 60.96
C ALA A 57 -2.13 -42.19 61.86
N ASN A 58 -1.95 -42.78 63.04
CA ASN A 58 -0.89 -42.42 63.97
C ASN A 58 0.50 -42.76 63.41
N PHE A 59 0.63 -43.88 62.71
CA PHE A 59 1.85 -44.25 62.00
C PHE A 59 2.20 -43.22 60.93
N GLU A 60 1.26 -42.88 60.05
CA GLU A 60 1.51 -41.89 59.00
C GLU A 60 1.85 -40.51 59.58
N ALA A 61 1.09 -40.04 60.56
CA ALA A 61 1.33 -38.75 61.22
C ALA A 61 2.72 -38.72 61.89
N GLY A 62 3.10 -39.78 62.60
CA GLY A 62 4.41 -39.90 63.22
C GLY A 62 5.56 -39.90 62.20
N VAL A 63 5.38 -40.57 61.06
CA VAL A 63 6.40 -40.55 59.99
C VAL A 63 6.49 -39.17 59.34
N GLN A 64 5.35 -38.53 59.02
CA GLN A 64 5.32 -37.21 58.38
C GLN A 64 5.90 -36.10 59.27
N GLU A 65 5.67 -36.16 60.59
CA GLU A 65 6.23 -35.21 61.55
C GLU A 65 7.76 -35.33 61.63
N ASN A 66 8.30 -36.54 61.43
CA ASN A 66 9.75 -36.81 61.53
C ASN A 66 10.50 -36.73 60.19
N VAL A 67 9.84 -36.42 59.07
CA VAL A 67 10.45 -36.31 57.74
C VAL A 67 10.40 -34.87 57.23
N LEU A 68 11.53 -34.35 56.76
CA LEU A 68 11.62 -33.06 56.09
C LEU A 68 11.87 -33.30 54.59
N VAL A 69 10.94 -32.87 53.74
CA VAL A 69 11.10 -32.98 52.29
C VAL A 69 11.80 -31.73 51.77
N ASN A 70 13.03 -31.89 51.30
CA ASN A 70 13.74 -30.87 50.54
C ASN A 70 13.38 -31.10 49.07
N GLU A 71 12.29 -30.50 48.62
CA GLU A 71 11.90 -30.51 47.20
C GLU A 71 12.86 -29.59 46.42
N GLU A 72 14.09 -30.05 46.20
CA GLU A 72 14.86 -29.58 45.06
C GLU A 72 14.06 -30.00 43.82
N VAL A 73 13.47 -29.01 43.17
CA VAL A 73 12.76 -29.19 41.90
C VAL A 73 13.64 -30.05 41.00
N ASP A 74 13.11 -31.16 40.49
CA ASP A 74 13.82 -32.07 39.58
C ASP A 74 14.03 -31.38 38.22
N LEU A 75 14.97 -30.44 38.19
CA LEU A 75 15.28 -29.58 37.06
C LEU A 75 15.86 -30.38 35.89
N GLU A 76 16.52 -31.50 36.17
CA GLU A 76 17.11 -32.37 35.17
C GLU A 76 16.01 -33.07 34.35
N SER A 77 15.01 -33.63 35.02
CA SER A 77 13.85 -34.23 34.36
C SER A 77 13.05 -33.21 33.53
N GLN A 78 12.82 -32.01 34.06
CA GLN A 78 12.16 -30.93 33.30
C GLN A 78 12.97 -30.48 32.09
N LEU A 79 14.30 -30.42 32.22
CA LEU A 79 15.18 -30.06 31.11
C LEU A 79 15.13 -31.12 30.01
N ASP A 80 15.19 -32.40 30.37
CA ASP A 80 15.10 -33.51 29.42
C ASP A 80 13.77 -33.50 28.66
N ASP A 81 12.66 -33.27 29.35
CA ASP A 81 11.35 -33.14 28.73
C ASP A 81 11.33 -32.00 27.70
N VAL A 82 11.87 -30.83 28.05
CA VAL A 82 11.94 -29.67 27.15
C VAL A 82 12.86 -29.93 25.97
N ILE A 83 13.98 -30.61 26.16
CA ILE A 83 14.92 -30.99 25.09
C ILE A 83 14.23 -31.93 24.10
N VAL A 84 13.52 -32.95 24.60
CA VAL A 84 12.81 -33.94 23.78
C VAL A 84 11.68 -33.26 23.00
N GLU A 85 10.87 -32.45 23.68
CA GLU A 85 9.77 -31.71 23.05
C GLU A 85 10.29 -30.77 21.95
N THR A 86 11.33 -29.99 22.27
CA THR A 86 11.93 -29.04 21.32
C THR A 86 12.51 -29.75 20.12
N SER A 87 13.23 -30.85 20.32
CA SER A 87 13.82 -31.66 19.26
C SER A 87 12.75 -32.27 18.36
N SER A 88 11.66 -32.77 18.94
CA SER A 88 10.50 -33.29 18.22
C SER A 88 9.80 -32.21 17.40
N LYS A 89 9.60 -31.02 17.97
CA LYS A 89 9.02 -29.86 17.29
C LYS A 89 9.87 -29.43 16.10
N ARG A 90 11.19 -29.25 16.29
CA ARG A 90 12.15 -28.90 15.22
C ARG A 90 12.13 -29.89 14.06
N ARG A 91 11.97 -31.19 14.35
CA ARG A 91 11.89 -32.23 13.32
C ARG A 91 10.55 -32.25 12.59
N THR A 92 9.44 -32.07 13.31
CA THR A 92 8.10 -32.39 12.79
C THR A 92 7.37 -31.18 12.21
N TYR A 93 7.46 -30.02 12.88
CA TYR A 93 6.66 -28.85 12.52
C TYR A 93 7.00 -28.27 11.16
N PRO A 94 8.27 -28.13 10.73
CA PRO A 94 8.59 -27.64 9.39
C PRO A 94 7.93 -28.48 8.29
N ARG A 95 7.88 -29.81 8.47
CA ARG A 95 7.23 -30.75 7.53
C ARG A 95 5.71 -30.62 7.52
N LYS A 96 5.10 -30.28 8.66
CA LYS A 96 3.65 -30.01 8.75
C LYS A 96 3.28 -28.64 8.18
N ILE A 97 4.09 -27.61 8.42
CA ILE A 97 3.83 -26.22 7.99
C ILE A 97 4.03 -26.07 6.48
N LEU A 98 5.07 -26.71 5.92
CA LEU A 98 5.46 -26.54 4.52
C LEU A 98 4.30 -26.75 3.52
N PRO A 99 3.49 -27.83 3.59
CA PRO A 99 2.35 -28.02 2.70
C PRO A 99 1.32 -26.89 2.76
N HIS A 100 1.04 -26.36 3.95
CA HIS A 100 0.07 -25.27 4.12
C HIS A 100 0.54 -23.99 3.44
N VAL A 101 1.81 -23.61 3.64
CA VAL A 101 2.40 -22.43 3.00
C VAL A 101 2.45 -22.60 1.48
N VAL A 102 2.87 -23.77 1.00
CA VAL A 102 2.90 -24.07 -0.45
C VAL A 102 1.50 -24.00 -1.06
N HIS A 103 0.48 -24.51 -0.37
CA HIS A 103 -0.91 -24.43 -0.85
C HIS A 103 -1.42 -22.98 -0.87
N ALA A 104 -1.12 -22.19 0.16
CA ALA A 104 -1.49 -20.78 0.22
C ALA A 104 -0.86 -19.98 -0.93
N LEU A 105 0.45 -20.13 -1.15
CA LEU A 105 1.16 -19.46 -2.25
C LEU A 105 0.62 -19.88 -3.63
N LYS A 106 0.28 -21.17 -3.81
CA LYS A 106 -0.36 -21.65 -5.04
C LYS A 106 -1.74 -21.04 -5.24
N ALA A 107 -2.52 -20.86 -4.18
CA ALA A 107 -3.84 -20.24 -4.25
C ALA A 107 -3.74 -18.75 -4.62
N GLU A 108 -2.82 -18.03 -3.98
CA GLU A 108 -2.53 -16.62 -4.28
C GLU A 108 -2.12 -16.44 -5.75
N ARG A 109 -1.21 -17.30 -6.25
CA ARG A 109 -0.81 -17.27 -7.66
C ARG A 109 -1.99 -17.53 -8.61
N LYS A 110 -2.89 -18.46 -8.27
CA LYS A 110 -4.10 -18.71 -9.07
C LYS A 110 -5.01 -17.48 -9.11
N ILE A 111 -5.19 -16.78 -7.99
CA ILE A 111 -5.97 -15.54 -7.93
C ILE A 111 -5.34 -14.47 -8.82
N MET A 112 -4.02 -14.30 -8.76
CA MET A 112 -3.30 -13.34 -9.61
C MET A 112 -3.49 -13.60 -11.11
N CYS A 113 -3.46 -14.88 -11.54
CA CYS A 113 -3.73 -15.24 -12.94
C CYS A 113 -5.16 -14.85 -13.40
N LEU A 114 -6.13 -14.77 -12.49
CA LEU A 114 -7.47 -14.28 -12.85
C LEU A 114 -7.48 -12.77 -13.13
N TYR A 115 -6.67 -11.99 -12.40
CA TYR A 115 -6.56 -10.54 -12.62
C TYR A 115 -5.90 -10.21 -13.96
N GLU A 116 -4.84 -10.94 -14.33
CA GLU A 116 -4.10 -10.72 -15.58
C GLU A 116 -5.00 -10.87 -16.83
N ASN A 117 -5.93 -11.82 -16.81
CA ASN A 117 -6.88 -12.02 -17.91
C ASN A 117 -8.01 -10.98 -17.97
N THR A 118 -8.22 -10.21 -16.90
CA THR A 118 -9.38 -9.29 -16.81
C THR A 118 -9.06 -7.90 -17.37
N ILE A 119 -7.79 -7.53 -17.52
CA ILE A 119 -7.39 -6.20 -17.98
C ILE A 119 -7.01 -6.27 -19.45
N GLN A 120 -8.01 -6.27 -20.33
CA GLN A 120 -7.77 -5.87 -21.73
C GLN A 120 -7.82 -4.34 -21.80
N PRO A 121 -6.74 -3.66 -22.20
CA PRO A 121 -6.79 -2.22 -22.42
C PRO A 121 -7.86 -1.93 -23.47
N GLN A 122 -8.78 -1.03 -23.12
CA GLN A 122 -9.84 -0.64 -24.03
C GLN A 122 -9.23 0.14 -25.20
N ASP A 123 -9.34 -0.41 -26.41
CA ASP A 123 -8.87 0.26 -27.62
C ASP A 123 -9.61 1.59 -27.79
N VAL A 124 -8.85 2.69 -27.75
CA VAL A 124 -9.39 4.03 -28.00
C VAL A 124 -9.42 4.23 -29.51
N PHE A 125 -10.58 3.96 -30.11
CA PHE A 125 -10.84 4.29 -31.50
C PHE A 125 -10.96 5.80 -31.66
N LYS A 126 -10.34 6.35 -32.71
CA LYS A 126 -10.57 7.74 -33.10
C LYS A 126 -12.00 7.86 -33.60
N ASP A 127 -12.67 8.94 -33.20
CA ASP A 127 -14.01 9.25 -33.69
C ASP A 127 -13.95 9.49 -35.22
N PRO A 128 -14.67 8.70 -36.04
CA PRO A 128 -14.68 8.85 -37.49
C PRO A 128 -15.20 10.23 -37.95
N GLU A 129 -16.06 10.88 -37.17
CA GLU A 129 -16.50 12.25 -37.47
C GLU A 129 -15.35 13.25 -37.27
N GLN A 130 -14.59 13.09 -36.18
CA GLN A 130 -13.41 13.93 -35.91
C GLN A 130 -12.34 13.76 -37.00
N GLU A 131 -12.11 12.54 -37.48
CA GLU A 131 -11.16 12.27 -38.56
C GLU A 131 -11.60 12.92 -39.89
N SER A 132 -12.89 12.82 -40.22
CA SER A 132 -13.47 13.47 -41.40
C SER A 132 -13.31 14.99 -41.34
N ILE A 133 -13.66 15.61 -40.21
CA ILE A 133 -13.53 17.06 -39.99
C ILE A 133 -12.06 17.50 -40.11
N MET A 134 -11.13 16.76 -39.48
CA MET A 134 -9.71 17.10 -39.52
C MET A 134 -9.11 16.97 -40.93
N ASN A 135 -9.57 15.98 -41.71
CA ASN A 135 -9.17 15.84 -43.11
C ASN A 135 -9.70 16.96 -44.00
N MET A 136 -10.98 17.34 -43.86
CA MET A 136 -11.55 18.48 -44.60
C MET A 136 -10.80 19.78 -44.28
N LEU A 137 -10.60 20.08 -42.99
CA LEU A 137 -9.86 21.28 -42.55
C LEU A 137 -8.43 21.29 -43.09
N SER A 138 -7.75 20.14 -43.06
CA SER A 138 -6.37 20.02 -43.56
C SER A 138 -6.28 20.22 -45.07
N ALA A 139 -7.32 19.86 -45.82
CA ALA A 139 -7.39 20.09 -47.27
C ALA A 139 -7.73 21.56 -47.61
N GLU A 140 -8.62 22.19 -46.84
CA GLU A 140 -9.18 23.50 -47.18
C GLU A 140 -8.33 24.68 -46.65
N ALA A 141 -7.71 24.54 -45.47
CA ALA A 141 -6.91 25.61 -44.87
C ALA A 141 -5.74 26.09 -45.76
N PRO A 142 -4.97 25.22 -46.45
CA PRO A 142 -3.90 25.65 -47.35
C PRO A 142 -4.43 26.40 -48.57
N VAL A 143 -5.62 26.05 -49.07
CA VAL A 143 -6.24 26.70 -50.22
C VAL A 143 -6.65 28.13 -49.85
N LEU A 144 -7.35 28.29 -48.72
CA LEU A 144 -7.73 29.60 -48.20
C LEU A 144 -6.51 30.48 -47.90
N SER A 145 -5.45 29.90 -47.33
CA SER A 145 -4.19 30.61 -47.08
C SER A 145 -3.55 31.12 -48.37
N LYS A 146 -3.52 30.32 -49.44
CA LYS A 146 -3.00 30.75 -50.75
C LYS A 146 -3.85 31.88 -51.34
N GLN A 147 -5.17 31.77 -51.25
CA GLN A 147 -6.08 32.80 -51.76
C GLN A 147 -5.90 34.13 -51.01
N ALA A 148 -5.82 34.09 -49.68
CA ALA A 148 -5.56 35.29 -48.88
C ALA A 148 -4.22 35.95 -49.25
N ASN A 149 -3.16 35.14 -49.40
CA ASN A 149 -1.85 35.63 -49.86
C ASN A 149 -1.92 36.26 -51.26
N GLN A 150 -2.71 35.69 -52.18
CA GLN A 150 -2.89 36.24 -53.52
C GLN A 150 -3.62 37.58 -53.47
N VAL A 151 -4.69 37.69 -52.68
CA VAL A 151 -5.44 38.94 -52.50
C VAL A 151 -4.54 40.05 -51.95
N ILE A 152 -3.71 39.75 -50.94
CA ILE A 152 -2.76 40.71 -50.37
C ILE A 152 -1.80 41.23 -51.46
N LYS A 153 -1.24 40.33 -52.28
CA LYS A 153 -0.36 40.72 -53.39
C LYS A 153 -1.08 41.60 -54.40
N SER A 154 -2.31 41.24 -54.79
CA SER A 154 -3.11 42.01 -55.74
C SER A 154 -3.44 43.41 -55.21
N ILE A 155 -3.81 43.54 -53.93
CA ILE A 155 -4.05 44.83 -53.28
C ILE A 155 -2.79 45.70 -53.30
N GLN A 156 -1.62 45.12 -53.00
CA GLN A 156 -0.35 45.85 -53.05
C GLN A 156 -0.02 46.35 -54.45
N THR A 157 -0.30 45.55 -55.50
CA THR A 157 -0.11 45.98 -56.89
C THR A 157 -1.07 47.11 -57.28
N LEU A 158 -2.33 47.01 -56.88
CA LEU A 158 -3.35 48.03 -57.15
C LEU A 158 -3.02 49.35 -56.46
N HIS A 159 -2.59 49.28 -55.19
CA HIS A 159 -2.15 50.46 -54.43
C HIS A 159 -1.02 51.20 -55.15
N LYS A 160 0.01 50.48 -55.63
CA LYS A 160 1.11 51.09 -56.41
C LYS A 160 0.63 51.75 -57.71
N GLN A 161 -0.31 51.12 -58.41
CA GLN A 161 -0.89 51.69 -59.64
C GLN A 161 -1.69 52.96 -59.34
N ALA A 162 -2.53 52.93 -58.30
CA ALA A 162 -3.30 54.09 -57.86
C ALA A 162 -2.37 55.24 -57.44
N GLU A 163 -1.32 54.97 -56.68
CA GLU A 163 -0.33 55.97 -56.29
C GLU A 163 0.38 56.59 -57.50
N GLY A 164 0.79 55.78 -58.48
CA GLY A 164 1.39 56.26 -59.73
C GLY A 164 0.43 57.16 -60.54
N LEU A 165 -0.86 56.80 -60.62
CA LEU A 165 -1.88 57.65 -61.25
C LEU A 165 -2.08 58.96 -60.48
N CYS A 166 -2.14 58.92 -59.15
CA CYS A 166 -2.22 60.10 -58.31
C CYS A 166 -0.99 61.02 -58.51
N GLN A 167 0.21 60.47 -58.66
CA GLN A 167 1.41 61.26 -58.95
C GLN A 167 1.31 61.97 -60.31
N ILE A 168 0.81 61.30 -61.35
CA ILE A 168 0.60 61.90 -62.67
C ILE A 168 -0.43 63.04 -62.59
N LEU A 169 -1.57 62.80 -61.94
CA LEU A 169 -2.64 63.80 -61.81
C LEU A 169 -2.21 65.04 -61.02
N ASN A 170 -1.31 64.87 -60.04
CA ASN A 170 -0.77 65.98 -59.24
C ASN A 170 0.50 66.61 -59.84
N SER A 171 1.01 66.08 -60.96
CA SER A 171 2.17 66.64 -61.64
C SER A 171 1.80 67.95 -62.36
N LYS A 172 2.71 68.94 -62.34
CA LYS A 172 2.50 70.18 -63.08
C LYS A 172 2.80 69.94 -64.57
N PRO A 173 1.97 70.46 -65.49
CA PRO A 173 2.24 70.33 -66.92
C PRO A 173 3.61 70.95 -67.26
N SER A 174 4.39 70.23 -68.08
CA SER A 174 5.71 70.69 -68.52
C SER A 174 5.60 72.01 -69.29
N ALA A 175 6.61 72.87 -69.18
CA ALA A 175 6.66 74.16 -69.88
C ALA A 175 6.40 74.01 -71.40
N ALA A 176 6.92 72.95 -72.02
CA ALA A 176 6.66 72.64 -73.43
C ALA A 176 5.19 72.30 -73.70
N SER A 177 4.52 71.56 -72.80
CA SER A 177 3.10 71.23 -72.95
C SER A 177 2.20 72.45 -72.74
N LEU A 178 2.58 73.36 -71.84
CA LEU A 178 1.89 74.62 -71.62
C LEU A 178 2.03 75.57 -72.81
N GLU A 179 3.20 75.60 -73.44
CA GLU A 179 3.45 76.38 -74.65
C GLU A 179 2.62 75.87 -75.85
N ILE A 180 2.62 74.55 -76.08
CA ILE A 180 1.76 73.93 -77.11
C ILE A 180 0.28 74.19 -76.82
N HIS A 181 -0.17 74.06 -75.58
CA HIS A 181 -1.56 74.36 -75.21
C HIS A 181 -1.91 75.84 -75.46
N ARG A 182 -0.99 76.75 -75.16
CA ARG A 182 -1.14 78.19 -75.43
C ARG A 182 -1.24 78.49 -76.94
N ASP A 183 -0.44 77.80 -77.76
CA ASP A 183 -0.42 77.99 -79.22
C ASP A 183 -1.67 77.42 -79.90
N ILE A 184 -2.25 76.33 -79.37
CA ILE A 184 -3.45 75.69 -79.93
C ILE A 184 -4.75 76.32 -79.41
N PHE A 185 -4.82 76.65 -78.12
CA PHE A 185 -6.05 77.09 -77.46
C PHE A 185 -6.09 78.59 -77.12
N GLY A 186 -4.99 79.33 -77.27
CA GLY A 186 -4.91 80.76 -76.96
C GLY A 186 -4.93 81.09 -75.46
N ASN A 187 -4.45 82.29 -75.09
CA ASN A 187 -4.47 82.76 -73.70
C ASN A 187 -5.91 82.92 -73.20
N CYS A 188 -6.35 82.06 -72.27
CA CYS A 188 -7.60 82.24 -71.54
C CYS A 188 -7.30 83.02 -70.25
N ASP A 189 -7.66 84.30 -70.22
CA ASP A 189 -7.55 85.16 -69.04
C ASP A 189 -8.49 84.67 -67.91
N GLU A 190 -7.88 84.31 -66.78
CA GLU A 190 -8.28 84.31 -65.35
C GLU A 190 -9.76 84.35 -64.88
N SER A 191 -10.76 84.05 -65.70
CA SER A 191 -12.18 84.22 -65.35
C SER A 191 -12.98 82.94 -65.10
N ASP A 192 -12.37 81.74 -65.22
CA ASP A 192 -13.06 80.45 -64.97
C ASP A 192 -12.38 79.56 -63.89
N ALA A 193 -11.39 80.09 -63.15
CA ALA A 193 -10.68 79.34 -62.11
C ALA A 193 -11.54 78.95 -60.87
N LEU A 194 -12.77 79.46 -60.76
CA LEU A 194 -13.67 79.20 -59.63
C LEU A 194 -14.54 77.94 -59.79
N LYS A 195 -14.67 77.37 -60.99
CA LYS A 195 -15.57 76.22 -61.23
C LYS A 195 -14.89 74.86 -61.12
N THR A 196 -13.58 74.77 -61.33
CA THR A 196 -12.84 73.50 -61.30
C THR A 196 -12.37 73.09 -59.90
N SER A 197 -12.22 74.03 -58.95
CA SER A 197 -11.81 73.69 -57.58
C SER A 197 -12.91 73.02 -56.75
N PHE A 198 -14.19 73.24 -57.08
CA PHE A 198 -15.33 72.68 -56.36
C PHE A 198 -15.58 71.21 -56.74
N THR A 199 -15.34 70.84 -57.99
CA THR A 199 -15.59 69.49 -58.52
C THR A 199 -14.51 68.50 -58.09
N ILE A 200 -13.24 68.92 -58.04
CA ILE A 200 -12.13 68.05 -57.59
C ILE A 200 -12.22 67.77 -56.07
N LYS A 201 -12.71 68.72 -55.26
CA LYS A 201 -12.95 68.51 -53.82
C LYS A 201 -14.08 67.52 -53.52
N MET A 202 -15.10 67.41 -54.39
CA MET A 202 -16.18 66.43 -54.18
C MET A 202 -15.75 65.00 -54.50
N ILE A 203 -14.87 64.80 -55.49
CA ILE A 203 -14.40 63.47 -55.87
C ILE A 203 -13.46 62.87 -54.81
N ASN A 204 -12.58 63.67 -54.21
CA ASN A 204 -11.70 63.21 -53.12
C ASN A 204 -12.41 62.97 -51.76
N ARG A 205 -13.71 63.29 -51.64
CA ARG A 205 -14.49 63.02 -50.41
C ARG A 205 -15.22 61.66 -50.46
N TYR A 206 -15.25 61.02 -51.62
CA TYR A 206 -16.00 59.78 -51.88
C TYR A 206 -15.13 58.59 -52.30
N ILE A 207 -13.80 58.71 -52.17
CA ILE A 207 -12.81 57.62 -52.23
C ILE A 207 -12.16 57.55 -50.85
#